data_AF-A0A660RPI9-F1
#
_entry.id   AF-A0A660RPI9-F1
#
_cell.length_a   1.000
_cell.length_b   1.000
_cell.length_c   1.000
_cell.angle_alpha   90.00
_cell.angle_beta   90.00
_cell.angle_gamma   90.00
#
_symmetry.space_group_name_H-M   'P 1'
#
loop_
_entity.id
_entity.type
_entity.pdbx_description
1 polymer ?
#
loop_
_entity_poly.entity_id
_entity_poly.type
_entity_poly.pdbx_seq_one_letter_code
_entity_poly.pdbx_strand_id
1 'polypeptide(L)'
;MDLEKKEKLIRKIVEERGKDALPTLFKLLGDEDPEVREIVSEALRLLGDDAREFLYAELLKRWRKGIEKNDVTLLYIVDILGDLGEKRMEKILLGMLSKYDAEEALLVIYEALAKIGKGEKFLPYLEYLLFEDSYRKDLCEQVAMVLANIDSEKSVDLLLKALDDDTFSKKNKEFFLKAILILITRNPSFVRYIVKKGREDIIDKIRKLGDTT
;
A
#
# COMPACT_ATOMS: atom_id res chain seq x y z
N MET A 1 19.32 2.31 13.25
CA MET A 1 20.34 1.26 12.99
C MET A 1 20.90 1.45 11.58
N ASP A 2 22.07 0.91 11.22
CA ASP A 2 22.47 0.89 9.79
C ASP A 2 21.68 -0.19 9.02
N LEU A 3 21.48 0.02 7.70
CA LEU A 3 20.61 -0.82 6.88
C LEU A 3 21.08 -2.28 6.86
N GLU A 4 22.39 -2.52 6.81
CA GLU A 4 22.98 -3.86 6.80
C GLU A 4 22.67 -4.63 8.09
N LYS A 5 22.77 -3.98 9.25
CA LYS A 5 22.37 -4.58 10.52
C LYS A 5 20.87 -4.85 10.58
N LYS A 6 20.04 -3.98 10.02
CA LYS A 6 18.59 -4.17 9.93
C LYS A 6 18.26 -5.44 9.15
N GLU A 7 18.78 -5.55 7.94
CA GLU A 7 18.56 -6.71 7.07
C GLU A 7 19.07 -8.00 7.71
N LYS A 8 20.25 -7.96 8.34
CA LYS A 8 20.81 -9.11 9.05
C LYS A 8 19.93 -9.55 10.22
N LEU A 9 19.39 -8.61 10.98
CA LEU A 9 18.47 -8.91 12.08
C LEU A 9 17.19 -9.56 11.57
N ILE A 10 16.60 -9.02 10.51
CA ILE A 10 15.39 -9.57 9.90
C ILE A 10 15.63 -10.99 9.40
N ARG A 11 16.72 -11.22 8.66
CA ARG A 11 17.11 -12.57 8.21
C ARG A 11 17.25 -13.53 9.39
N LYS A 12 17.93 -13.10 10.45
CA LYS A 12 18.11 -13.92 11.65
C LYS A 12 16.77 -14.30 12.29
N ILE A 13 15.82 -13.36 12.38
CA ILE A 13 14.46 -13.63 12.90
C ILE A 13 13.78 -14.70 12.03
N VAL A 14 13.80 -14.52 10.71
CA VAL A 14 13.11 -15.41 9.76
C VAL A 14 13.74 -16.80 9.75
N GLU A 15 15.08 -16.90 9.68
CA GLU A 15 15.81 -18.16 9.53
C GLU A 15 15.91 -18.95 10.85
N GLU A 16 16.14 -18.29 11.98
CA GLU A 16 16.37 -19.00 13.25
C GLU A 16 15.08 -19.23 14.05
N ARG A 17 14.07 -18.36 13.90
CA ARG A 17 12.81 -18.44 14.68
C ARG A 17 11.60 -18.79 13.83
N GLY A 18 11.57 -18.36 12.56
CA GLY A 18 10.45 -18.64 11.67
C GLY A 18 9.10 -18.29 12.30
N LYS A 19 8.13 -19.21 12.17
CA LYS A 19 6.79 -19.09 12.76
C LYS A 19 6.76 -18.93 14.28
N ASP A 20 7.77 -19.40 15.00
CA ASP A 20 7.80 -19.31 16.47
C ASP A 20 8.00 -17.85 16.93
N ALA A 21 8.45 -16.96 16.04
CA ALA A 21 8.54 -15.53 16.31
C ALA A 21 7.19 -14.80 16.27
N LEU A 22 6.15 -15.38 15.65
CA LEU A 22 4.90 -14.67 15.32
C LEU A 22 4.22 -14.00 16.53
N PRO A 23 4.06 -14.66 17.70
CA PRO A 23 3.45 -14.00 18.86
C PRO A 23 4.25 -12.79 19.35
N THR A 24 5.58 -12.88 19.30
CA THR A 24 6.48 -11.79 19.71
C THR A 24 6.44 -10.64 18.71
N LEU A 25 6.55 -10.95 17.41
CA LEU A 25 6.47 -9.95 16.34
C LEU A 25 5.13 -9.22 16.37
N PHE A 26 4.02 -9.94 16.53
CA PHE A 26 2.70 -9.33 16.65
C PHE A 26 2.58 -8.32 17.81
N LYS A 27 3.20 -8.62 18.95
CA LYS A 27 3.22 -7.69 20.08
C LYS A 27 4.02 -6.41 19.73
N LEU A 28 5.13 -6.57 19.02
CA LEU A 28 6.03 -5.46 18.64
C LEU A 28 5.49 -4.59 17.49
N LEU A 29 4.38 -4.96 16.84
CA LEU A 29 3.68 -4.05 15.92
C LEU A 29 3.15 -2.79 16.62
N GLY A 30 2.91 -2.86 17.93
CA GLY A 30 2.51 -1.73 18.76
C GLY A 30 3.66 -1.06 19.52
N ASP A 31 4.92 -1.36 19.16
CA ASP A 31 6.09 -0.75 19.81
C ASP A 31 6.12 0.76 19.55
N GLU A 32 6.66 1.54 20.50
CA GLU A 32 6.75 3.00 20.37
C GLU A 32 7.77 3.41 19.30
N ASP A 33 8.83 2.60 19.12
CA ASP A 33 9.90 2.87 18.15
C ASP A 33 9.45 2.52 16.72
N PRO A 34 9.39 3.51 15.80
CA PRO A 34 9.09 3.27 14.39
C PRO A 34 10.04 2.29 13.72
N GLU A 35 11.33 2.29 14.10
CA GLU A 35 12.32 1.37 13.52
C GLU A 35 12.03 -0.08 13.91
N VAL A 36 11.57 -0.32 15.14
CA VAL A 36 11.11 -1.65 15.58
C VAL A 36 9.90 -2.10 14.78
N ARG A 37 8.89 -1.24 14.62
CA ARG A 37 7.68 -1.57 13.84
C ARG A 37 8.00 -1.90 12.39
N GLU A 38 8.96 -1.21 11.79
CA GLU A 38 9.40 -1.44 10.41
C GLU A 38 10.08 -2.81 10.27
N ILE A 39 11.04 -3.13 11.15
CA ILE A 39 11.71 -4.45 11.20
C ILE A 39 10.70 -5.58 11.36
N VAL A 40 9.74 -5.39 12.26
CA VAL A 40 8.69 -6.37 12.54
C VAL A 40 7.81 -6.58 11.32
N SER A 41 7.38 -5.50 10.66
CA SER A 41 6.55 -5.56 9.46
C SER A 41 7.27 -6.29 8.32
N GLU A 42 8.55 -5.99 8.09
CA GLU A 42 9.38 -6.67 7.09
C GLU A 42 9.57 -8.16 7.40
N ALA A 43 9.88 -8.50 8.65
CA ALA A 43 9.99 -9.90 9.07
C ALA A 43 8.67 -10.66 8.88
N LEU A 44 7.53 -10.06 9.22
CA LEU A 44 6.21 -10.68 9.01
C LEU A 44 5.91 -10.89 7.52
N ARG A 45 6.27 -9.94 6.65
CA ARG A 45 6.13 -10.11 5.18
C ARG A 45 6.95 -11.28 4.66
N LEU A 46 8.20 -11.42 5.14
CA LEU A 46 9.10 -12.51 4.73
C LEU A 46 8.67 -13.88 5.25
N LEU A 47 8.01 -13.93 6.41
CA LEU A 47 7.40 -15.15 6.94
C LEU A 47 6.19 -15.63 6.13
N GLY A 48 5.67 -14.80 5.22
CA GLY A 48 4.71 -15.20 4.19
C GLY A 48 3.42 -15.79 4.75
N ASP A 49 3.06 -16.98 4.29
CA ASP A 49 1.79 -17.65 4.60
C ASP A 49 1.58 -17.92 6.10
N ASP A 50 2.64 -18.24 6.85
CA ASP A 50 2.56 -18.46 8.30
C ASP A 50 2.13 -17.16 9.02
N ALA A 51 2.72 -16.02 8.61
CA ALA A 51 2.32 -14.72 9.12
C ALA A 51 0.92 -14.33 8.65
N ARG A 52 0.56 -14.62 7.39
CA ARG A 52 -0.78 -14.33 6.86
C ARG A 52 -1.88 -14.99 7.69
N GLU A 53 -1.79 -16.30 7.93
CA GLU A 53 -2.82 -17.02 8.70
C GLU A 53 -2.88 -16.53 10.15
N PHE A 54 -1.72 -16.32 10.78
CA PHE A 54 -1.64 -15.83 12.16
C PHE A 54 -2.26 -14.43 12.31
N LEU A 55 -1.85 -13.49 11.46
CA LEU A 55 -2.32 -12.11 11.49
C LEU A 55 -3.81 -12.01 11.18
N TYR A 56 -4.32 -12.82 10.23
CA TYR A 56 -5.75 -12.86 9.94
C TYR A 56 -6.57 -13.36 11.14
N ALA A 57 -6.08 -14.41 11.83
CA ALA A 57 -6.74 -14.92 13.03
C ALA A 57 -6.78 -13.87 14.16
N GLU A 58 -5.68 -13.14 14.39
CA GLU A 58 -5.64 -12.07 15.39
C GLU A 58 -6.49 -10.85 14.98
N LEU A 59 -6.51 -10.47 13.69
CA LEU A 59 -7.40 -9.43 13.17
C LEU A 59 -8.87 -9.77 13.44
N LEU A 60 -9.29 -11.00 13.11
CA LEU A 60 -10.66 -11.47 13.31
C LEU A 60 -11.06 -11.47 14.79
N LYS A 61 -10.13 -11.90 15.66
CA LYS A 61 -10.32 -11.90 17.11
C LYS A 61 -10.47 -10.49 17.67
N ARG A 62 -9.63 -9.54 17.24
CA ARG A 62 -9.76 -8.12 17.63
C ARG A 62 -11.07 -7.52 17.12
N TRP A 63 -11.39 -7.74 15.84
CA TRP A 63 -12.63 -7.26 15.24
C TRP A 63 -13.88 -7.70 16.00
N ARG A 64 -13.95 -8.98 16.39
CA ARG A 64 -15.08 -9.54 17.18
C ARG A 64 -15.22 -8.95 18.57
N LYS A 65 -14.12 -8.52 19.19
CA LYS A 65 -14.15 -7.88 20.52
C LYS A 65 -14.58 -6.42 20.47
N GLY A 66 -14.67 -5.85 19.26
CA GLY A 66 -14.80 -4.41 19.07
C GLY A 66 -13.42 -3.77 19.00
N ILE A 67 -13.25 -2.88 18.04
CA ILE A 67 -12.00 -2.13 17.85
C ILE A 67 -12.19 -0.69 18.31
N GLU A 68 -11.12 -0.12 18.88
CA GLU A 68 -11.06 1.28 19.23
C GLU A 68 -11.02 2.15 17.96
N LYS A 69 -11.44 3.41 18.11
CA LYS A 69 -11.34 4.39 17.03
C LYS A 69 -9.85 4.72 16.82
N ASN A 70 -9.42 4.79 15.57
CA ASN A 70 -8.05 5.13 15.20
C ASN A 70 -6.96 4.19 15.77
N ASP A 71 -7.23 2.88 15.87
CA ASP A 71 -6.22 1.89 16.29
C ASP A 71 -5.11 1.75 15.23
N VAL A 72 -3.95 2.33 15.49
CA VAL A 72 -2.80 2.33 14.57
C VAL A 72 -2.22 0.92 14.39
N THR A 73 -2.30 0.05 15.41
CA THR A 73 -1.78 -1.31 15.30
C THR A 73 -2.54 -2.11 14.25
N LEU A 74 -3.86 -1.90 14.15
CA LEU A 74 -4.68 -2.53 13.12
C LEU A 74 -4.31 -2.08 11.70
N LEU A 75 -3.87 -0.83 11.52
CA LEU A 75 -3.40 -0.34 10.21
C LEU A 75 -2.18 -1.13 9.73
N TYR A 76 -1.20 -1.37 10.61
CA TYR A 76 -0.05 -2.23 10.27
C TYR A 76 -0.47 -3.66 9.93
N ILE A 77 -1.41 -4.23 10.70
CA ILE A 77 -1.89 -5.60 10.45
C ILE A 77 -2.55 -5.70 9.07
N VAL A 78 -3.43 -4.76 8.71
CA VAL A 78 -4.12 -4.82 7.41
C VAL A 78 -3.22 -4.47 6.24
N ASP A 79 -2.23 -3.61 6.42
CA ASP A 79 -1.21 -3.32 5.41
C ASP A 79 -0.39 -4.58 5.10
N ILE A 80 0.12 -5.26 6.15
CA ILE A 80 0.86 -6.52 5.98
C ILE A 80 0.00 -7.59 5.33
N LEU A 81 -1.24 -7.77 5.80
CA LEU A 81 -2.19 -8.72 5.21
C LEU A 81 -2.55 -8.39 3.75
N GLY A 82 -2.58 -7.10 3.39
CA GLY A 82 -2.82 -6.63 2.04
C GLY A 82 -1.73 -7.12 1.09
N ASP A 83 -0.46 -6.93 1.45
CA ASP A 83 0.68 -7.40 0.65
C ASP A 83 0.81 -8.92 0.62
N LEU A 84 0.39 -9.60 1.69
CA LEU A 84 0.29 -11.06 1.72
C LEU A 84 -0.94 -11.60 0.97
N GLY A 85 -1.77 -10.71 0.39
CA GLY A 85 -2.90 -11.08 -0.45
C GLY A 85 -4.08 -11.71 0.30
N GLU A 86 -4.28 -11.37 1.58
CA GLU A 86 -5.35 -11.94 2.41
C GLU A 86 -6.74 -11.44 1.98
N LYS A 87 -7.44 -12.20 1.14
CA LYS A 87 -8.74 -11.77 0.59
C LYS A 87 -9.90 -11.87 1.60
N ARG A 88 -9.79 -12.67 2.66
CA ARG A 88 -10.88 -12.91 3.63
C ARG A 88 -11.18 -11.70 4.51
N MET A 89 -10.38 -10.65 4.47
CA MET A 89 -10.57 -9.43 5.28
C MET A 89 -11.46 -8.36 4.64
N GLU A 90 -12.01 -8.56 3.43
CA GLU A 90 -12.83 -7.53 2.73
C GLU A 90 -13.89 -6.90 3.64
N LYS A 91 -14.72 -7.71 4.31
CA LYS A 91 -15.78 -7.21 5.20
C LYS A 91 -15.24 -6.45 6.41
N ILE A 92 -14.08 -6.85 6.92
CA ILE A 92 -13.42 -6.18 8.06
C ILE A 92 -12.92 -4.82 7.62
N LEU A 93 -12.22 -4.73 6.49
CA LEU A 93 -11.72 -3.47 5.93
C LEU A 93 -12.84 -2.47 5.68
N LEU A 94 -13.97 -2.92 5.11
CA LEU A 94 -15.12 -2.04 4.90
C LEU A 94 -15.72 -1.53 6.21
N GLY A 95 -15.74 -2.37 7.25
CA GLY A 95 -16.14 -1.93 8.59
C GLY A 95 -15.16 -0.92 9.18
N MET A 96 -13.85 -1.13 8.98
CA MET A 96 -12.80 -0.25 9.48
C MET A 96 -12.90 1.17 8.91
N LEU A 97 -13.40 1.40 7.69
CA LEU A 97 -13.56 2.75 7.14
C LEU A 97 -14.36 3.70 8.05
N SER A 98 -15.30 3.17 8.85
CA SER A 98 -16.09 3.93 9.83
C SER A 98 -15.39 4.15 11.20
N LYS A 99 -14.19 3.64 11.36
CA LYS A 99 -13.41 3.63 12.61
C LYS A 99 -12.20 4.54 12.55
N TYR A 100 -11.95 5.17 11.40
CA TYR A 100 -10.86 6.10 11.20
C TYR A 100 -11.39 7.41 10.61
N ASP A 101 -10.83 8.53 11.07
CA ASP A 101 -11.19 9.86 10.57
C ASP A 101 -10.12 10.48 9.65
N ALA A 102 -8.86 10.09 9.85
CA ALA A 102 -7.73 10.67 9.14
C ALA A 102 -7.58 10.05 7.74
N GLU A 103 -7.39 10.89 6.73
CA GLU A 103 -7.24 10.45 5.33
C GLU A 103 -6.05 9.51 5.15
N GLU A 104 -4.95 9.74 5.85
CA GLU A 104 -3.76 8.90 5.83
C GLU A 104 -4.08 7.48 6.31
N ALA A 105 -4.91 7.35 7.35
CA ALA A 105 -5.35 6.06 7.85
C ALA A 105 -6.32 5.37 6.89
N LEU A 106 -7.23 6.14 6.28
CA LEU A 106 -8.16 5.63 5.28
C LEU A 106 -7.42 5.15 4.02
N LEU A 107 -6.36 5.83 3.59
CA LEU A 107 -5.52 5.45 2.45
C LEU A 107 -4.85 4.09 2.66
N VAL A 108 -4.40 3.76 3.87
CA VAL A 108 -3.91 2.41 4.19
C VAL A 108 -5.01 1.35 3.99
N ILE A 109 -6.23 1.64 4.41
CA ILE A 109 -7.37 0.73 4.25
C ILE A 109 -7.75 0.59 2.77
N TYR A 110 -7.75 1.68 2.01
CA TYR A 110 -7.98 1.65 0.56
C TYR A 110 -6.89 0.90 -0.19
N GLU A 111 -5.63 1.05 0.22
CA GLU A 111 -4.51 0.29 -0.35
C GLU A 111 -4.67 -1.21 -0.10
N ALA A 112 -4.98 -1.61 1.13
CA ALA A 112 -5.26 -3.01 1.46
C ALA A 112 -6.45 -3.56 0.64
N LEU A 113 -7.52 -2.77 0.50
CA LEU A 113 -8.66 -3.11 -0.37
C LEU A 113 -8.25 -3.24 -1.84
N ALA A 114 -7.38 -2.37 -2.34
CA ALA A 114 -6.85 -2.43 -3.70
C ALA A 114 -6.00 -3.68 -3.93
N LYS A 115 -5.06 -3.98 -3.02
CA LYS A 115 -4.20 -5.17 -3.07
C LYS A 115 -4.99 -6.49 -3.11
N ILE A 116 -6.15 -6.55 -2.44
CA ILE A 116 -7.05 -7.72 -2.47
C ILE A 116 -8.08 -7.71 -3.62
N GLY A 117 -8.02 -6.74 -4.53
CA GLY A 117 -8.88 -6.64 -5.71
C GLY A 117 -10.27 -6.03 -5.45
N LYS A 118 -10.40 -5.20 -4.41
CA LYS A 118 -11.65 -4.56 -3.96
C LYS A 118 -11.56 -3.02 -3.93
N GLY A 119 -10.54 -2.45 -4.57
CA GLY A 119 -10.25 -1.02 -4.56
C GLY A 119 -11.05 -0.18 -5.57
N GLU A 120 -11.52 -0.75 -6.69
CA GLU A 120 -12.11 0.00 -7.80
C GLU A 120 -13.29 0.91 -7.40
N LYS A 121 -14.11 0.47 -6.44
CA LYS A 121 -15.24 1.26 -5.92
C LYS A 121 -14.85 2.57 -5.24
N PHE A 122 -13.59 2.75 -4.88
CA PHE A 122 -13.08 3.95 -4.23
C PHE A 122 -12.40 4.93 -5.19
N LEU A 123 -12.34 4.62 -6.50
CA LEU A 123 -11.76 5.53 -7.49
C LEU A 123 -12.34 6.95 -7.48
N PRO A 124 -13.67 7.17 -7.30
CA PRO A 124 -14.20 8.54 -7.17
C PRO A 124 -13.62 9.29 -5.97
N TYR A 125 -13.37 8.60 -4.86
CA TYR A 125 -12.78 9.20 -3.66
C TYR A 125 -11.30 9.52 -3.85
N LEU A 126 -10.55 8.60 -4.45
CA LEU A 126 -9.13 8.81 -4.77
C LEU A 126 -8.95 9.95 -5.79
N GLU A 127 -9.88 10.09 -6.73
CA GLU A 127 -9.93 11.23 -7.65
C GLU A 127 -10.14 12.55 -6.89
N TYR A 128 -11.09 12.60 -5.95
CA TYR A 128 -11.31 13.76 -5.08
C TYR A 128 -10.04 14.13 -4.29
N LEU A 129 -9.41 13.15 -3.63
CA LEU A 129 -8.17 13.37 -2.86
C LEU A 129 -7.01 13.88 -3.72
N LEU A 130 -6.98 13.57 -5.01
CA LEU A 130 -5.89 13.96 -5.90
C LEU A 130 -6.08 15.38 -6.49
N PHE A 131 -7.33 15.82 -6.68
CA PHE A 131 -7.62 17.03 -7.45
C PHE A 131 -8.40 18.11 -6.71
N GLU A 132 -9.19 17.75 -5.70
CA GLU A 132 -10.14 18.68 -5.05
C GLU A 132 -9.84 18.90 -3.56
N ASP A 133 -9.23 17.92 -2.89
CA ASP A 133 -8.94 18.01 -1.46
C ASP A 133 -7.87 19.07 -1.12
N SER A 134 -8.04 19.74 0.02
CA SER A 134 -7.12 20.77 0.49
C SER A 134 -5.71 20.23 0.81
N TYR A 135 -5.61 18.97 1.20
CA TYR A 135 -4.38 18.25 1.53
C TYR A 135 -3.84 17.43 0.35
N ARG A 136 -4.37 17.61 -0.87
CA ARG A 136 -3.99 16.79 -2.04
C ARG A 136 -2.49 16.73 -2.29
N LYS A 137 -1.73 17.79 -1.97
CA LYS A 137 -0.27 17.80 -2.15
C LYS A 137 0.45 16.90 -1.16
N ASP A 138 -0.06 16.78 0.05
CA ASP A 138 0.51 15.95 1.12
C ASP A 138 0.13 14.47 0.92
N LEU A 139 -1.08 14.22 0.38
CA LEU A 139 -1.61 12.87 0.20
C LEU A 139 -1.31 12.24 -1.18
N CYS A 140 -0.89 13.03 -2.18
CA CYS A 140 -0.81 12.53 -3.57
C CYS A 140 0.10 11.32 -3.75
N GLU A 141 1.20 11.20 -3.00
CA GLU A 141 2.11 10.05 -3.10
C GLU A 141 1.41 8.76 -2.62
N GLN A 142 0.65 8.85 -1.52
CA GLN A 142 -0.13 7.73 -0.99
C GLN A 142 -1.31 7.38 -1.91
N VAL A 143 -2.04 8.39 -2.40
CA VAL A 143 -3.13 8.18 -3.38
C VAL A 143 -2.61 7.48 -4.63
N ALA A 144 -1.45 7.88 -5.13
CA ALA A 144 -0.82 7.23 -6.29
C ALA A 144 -0.48 5.76 -6.02
N MET A 145 -0.05 5.42 -4.80
CA MET A 145 0.20 4.03 -4.42
C MET A 145 -1.09 3.20 -4.37
N VAL A 146 -2.18 3.76 -3.86
CA VAL A 146 -3.49 3.09 -3.91
C VAL A 146 -3.91 2.85 -5.36
N LEU A 147 -3.84 3.88 -6.21
CA LEU A 147 -4.16 3.78 -7.63
C LEU A 147 -3.29 2.74 -8.36
N ALA A 148 -2.01 2.65 -8.01
CA ALA A 148 -1.09 1.65 -8.56
C ALA A 148 -1.49 0.19 -8.25
N ASN A 149 -2.28 0.00 -7.19
CA ASN A 149 -2.79 -1.29 -6.76
C ASN A 149 -4.20 -1.61 -7.30
N ILE A 150 -4.85 -0.68 -8.02
CA ILE A 150 -6.17 -0.88 -8.63
C ILE A 150 -5.98 -1.14 -10.13
N ASP A 151 -6.18 -2.39 -10.55
CA ASP A 151 -6.14 -2.84 -11.95
C ASP A 151 -7.34 -2.32 -12.75
N SER A 152 -7.32 -1.01 -13.08
CA SER A 152 -8.37 -0.32 -13.82
C SER A 152 -7.76 0.75 -14.74
N GLU A 153 -8.30 0.83 -15.96
CA GLU A 153 -7.98 1.90 -16.92
C GLU A 153 -8.20 3.30 -16.33
N LYS A 154 -9.20 3.44 -15.43
CA LYS A 154 -9.45 4.70 -14.74
C LYS A 154 -8.30 5.06 -13.77
N SER A 155 -7.64 4.10 -13.13
CA SER A 155 -6.45 4.37 -12.32
C SER A 155 -5.32 4.97 -13.16
N VAL A 156 -5.10 4.42 -14.36
CA VAL A 156 -4.12 4.95 -15.32
C VAL A 156 -4.49 6.38 -15.72
N ASP A 157 -5.77 6.64 -16.00
CA ASP A 157 -6.23 7.97 -16.40
C ASP A 157 -6.03 9.04 -15.33
N LEU A 158 -6.30 8.70 -14.06
CA LEU A 158 -6.07 9.61 -12.94
C LEU A 158 -4.59 9.96 -12.80
N LEU A 159 -3.70 8.97 -12.94
CA LEU A 159 -2.25 9.19 -12.88
C LEU A 159 -1.74 10.01 -14.08
N LEU A 160 -2.25 9.76 -15.29
CA LEU A 160 -1.93 10.56 -16.48
C LEU A 160 -2.39 12.01 -16.31
N LYS A 161 -3.62 12.22 -15.83
CA LYS A 161 -4.15 13.56 -15.52
C LYS A 161 -3.30 14.27 -14.47
N ALA A 162 -2.83 13.56 -13.44
CA ALA A 162 -1.95 14.13 -12.42
C ALA A 162 -0.55 14.49 -12.95
N LEU A 163 -0.05 13.79 -13.96
CA LEU A 163 1.21 14.15 -14.64
C LEU A 163 1.09 15.46 -15.45
N ASP A 164 -0.11 15.72 -15.99
CA ASP A 164 -0.41 16.91 -16.79
C ASP A 164 -0.78 18.12 -15.92
N ASP A 165 -1.06 17.92 -14.63
CA ASP A 165 -1.31 19.00 -13.68
C ASP A 165 0.03 19.65 -13.24
N ASP A 166 0.19 20.93 -13.60
CA ASP A 166 1.39 21.73 -13.33
C ASP A 166 1.54 22.20 -11.88
N THR A 167 0.52 21.98 -11.05
CA THR A 167 0.59 22.30 -9.62
C THR A 167 1.36 21.26 -8.81
N PHE A 168 1.55 20.06 -9.36
CA PHE A 168 2.37 19.00 -8.76
C PHE A 168 3.84 19.23 -9.04
N SER A 169 4.66 19.04 -8.00
CA SER A 169 6.11 19.18 -8.13
C SER A 169 6.71 18.09 -9.03
N LYS A 170 7.94 18.30 -9.50
CA LYS A 170 8.69 17.27 -10.24
C LYS A 170 8.79 15.97 -9.45
N LYS A 171 9.01 16.05 -8.12
CA LYS A 171 9.05 14.90 -7.22
C LYS A 171 7.72 14.14 -7.25
N ASN A 172 6.59 14.84 -7.14
CA ASN A 172 5.26 14.18 -7.22
C ASN A 172 5.07 13.50 -8.59
N LYS A 173 5.47 14.14 -9.69
CA LYS A 173 5.39 13.55 -11.04
C LYS A 173 6.24 12.28 -11.16
N GLU A 174 7.40 12.20 -10.52
CA GLU A 174 8.20 10.96 -10.46
C GLU A 174 7.48 9.83 -9.72
N PHE A 175 6.75 10.13 -8.63
CA PHE A 175 5.91 9.14 -7.95
C PHE A 175 4.77 8.65 -8.85
N PHE A 176 4.10 9.53 -9.59
CA PHE A 176 3.05 9.12 -10.52
C PHE A 176 3.59 8.23 -11.65
N LEU A 177 4.79 8.51 -12.17
CA LEU A 177 5.45 7.63 -13.15
C LEU A 177 5.76 6.26 -12.55
N LYS A 178 6.24 6.19 -11.30
CA LYS A 178 6.46 4.92 -10.59
C LYS A 178 5.16 4.15 -10.36
N ALA A 179 4.07 4.83 -10.03
CA ALA A 179 2.75 4.22 -9.90
C ALA A 179 2.27 3.61 -11.24
N ILE A 180 2.46 4.31 -12.37
CA ILE A 180 2.17 3.76 -13.70
C ILE A 180 3.10 2.58 -14.02
N LEU A 181 4.39 2.65 -13.66
CA LEU A 181 5.33 1.53 -13.81
C LEU A 181 4.85 0.28 -13.08
N ILE A 182 4.35 0.43 -11.84
CA ILE A 182 3.76 -0.69 -11.07
C ILE A 182 2.55 -1.27 -11.81
N LEU A 183 1.64 -0.43 -12.31
CA LEU A 183 0.46 -0.88 -13.07
C LEU A 183 0.85 -1.66 -14.34
N ILE A 184 1.76 -1.13 -15.17
CA ILE A 184 2.17 -1.81 -16.40
C ILE A 184 2.95 -3.10 -16.13
N THR A 185 3.68 -3.16 -15.01
CA THR A 185 4.42 -4.37 -14.61
C THR A 185 3.45 -5.49 -14.23
N ARG A 186 2.37 -5.15 -13.52
CA ARG A 186 1.33 -6.10 -13.12
C ARG A 186 0.39 -6.46 -14.28
N ASN A 187 0.06 -5.48 -15.11
CA ASN A 187 -0.80 -5.64 -16.27
C ASN A 187 -0.20 -4.93 -17.50
N PRO A 188 0.61 -5.64 -18.31
CA PRO A 188 1.25 -5.08 -19.50
C PRO A 188 0.29 -4.54 -20.57
N SER A 189 -1.00 -4.88 -20.51
CA SER A 189 -2.00 -4.33 -21.45
C SER A 189 -2.12 -2.81 -21.32
N PHE A 190 -1.83 -2.25 -20.15
CA PHE A 190 -1.86 -0.80 -19.94
C PHE A 190 -0.83 -0.05 -20.79
N VAL A 191 0.26 -0.68 -21.24
CA VAL A 191 1.17 -0.05 -22.22
C VAL A 191 0.42 0.28 -23.50
N ARG A 192 -0.37 -0.67 -24.03
CA ARG A 192 -1.17 -0.44 -25.24
C ARG A 192 -2.25 0.60 -25.00
N TYR A 193 -2.85 0.61 -23.81
CA TYR A 193 -3.84 1.60 -23.43
C TYR A 193 -3.25 3.03 -23.44
N ILE A 194 -2.10 3.23 -22.80
CA ILE A 194 -1.39 4.51 -22.76
C ILE A 194 -0.97 4.98 -24.16
N VAL A 195 -0.43 4.08 -25.00
CA VAL A 195 -0.06 4.40 -26.39
C VAL A 195 -1.30 4.80 -27.21
N LYS A 196 -2.43 4.10 -27.07
CA LYS A 196 -3.68 4.49 -27.75
C LYS A 196 -4.18 5.88 -27.35
N LYS A 197 -3.77 6.40 -26.19
CA LYS A 197 -4.06 7.75 -25.74
C LYS A 197 -3.05 8.80 -26.23
N GLY A 198 -2.09 8.42 -27.09
CA GLY A 198 -1.06 9.31 -27.61
C GLY A 198 -0.05 9.76 -26.55
N ARG A 199 0.20 8.89 -25.56
CA ARG A 199 1.12 9.16 -24.42
C ARG A 199 2.38 8.30 -24.49
N GLU A 200 2.92 8.14 -25.69
CA GLU A 200 4.23 7.49 -25.91
C GLU A 200 5.34 8.18 -25.11
N ASP A 201 5.22 9.49 -24.88
CA ASP A 201 6.15 10.27 -24.06
C ASP A 201 6.26 9.73 -22.62
N ILE A 202 5.15 9.25 -22.05
CA ILE A 202 5.11 8.67 -20.71
C ILE A 202 5.77 7.29 -20.70
N ILE A 203 5.55 6.48 -21.72
CA ILE A 203 6.22 5.17 -21.86
C ILE A 203 7.74 5.34 -21.92
N ASP A 204 8.21 6.32 -22.68
CA ASP A 204 9.65 6.60 -22.79
C ASP A 204 10.26 7.14 -21.49
N LYS A 205 9.51 7.95 -20.72
CA LYS A 205 9.92 8.38 -19.38
C LYS A 205 10.02 7.19 -18.41
N ILE A 206 9.05 6.27 -18.45
CA ILE A 206 9.04 5.08 -17.59
C ILE A 206 10.22 4.15 -17.91
N ARG A 207 10.55 3.94 -19.19
CA ARG A 207 11.73 3.14 -19.58
C ARG A 207 13.02 3.70 -18.97
N LYS A 208 13.21 5.01 -19.05
CA LYS A 208 14.39 5.69 -18.48
C LYS A 208 14.48 5.55 -16.96
N LEU A 209 13.34 5.47 -16.27
CA LEU A 209 13.31 5.22 -14.82
C LEU A 209 13.79 3.80 -14.47
N GLY A 210 13.37 2.80 -15.25
CA GLY A 210 13.75 1.39 -15.04
C GLY A 210 15.25 1.13 -15.22
N ASP A 211 15.90 1.85 -16.14
CA ASP A 211 17.34 1.71 -16.40
C ASP A 211 18.24 2.34 -15.31
N THR A 212 17.66 3.09 -14.37
CA THR A 212 18.39 3.80 -13.30
C THR A 212 18.32 3.14 -11.92
N THR A 213 17.70 1.96 -11.83
CA THR A 213 17.53 1.15 -10.59
C THR A 213 18.15 -0.22 -10.77
#